data_AF-A0A2S0X015-F1
#
_entry.id   AF-A0A2S0X015-F1
#
_cell.length_a   1.000
_cell.length_b   1.000
_cell.length_c   1.000
_cell.angle_alpha   90.00
_cell.angle_beta   90.00
_cell.angle_gamma   90.00
#
_symmetry.space_group_name_H-M   'P 1'
#
loop_
_entity.id
_entity.type
_entity.pdbx_description
1 polymer ?
#
loop_
_entity_poly.entity_id
_entity_poly.type
_entity_poly.pdbx_seq_one_letter_code
_entity_poly.pdbx_strand_id
1 'polypeptide(L)'
;MLAASTVLGTFGVRPFRERVLENKSTLNDTLPVHSKWWRDHAKLDGELLYVAIGDSAAQGIGASRPDRSYVGVLADEVREVTGRSVRVVNLSVSGATTTLAVRDQLPRFRGLRPDVVTVAIGANDIAEWNPAAFDRNIRSIFAELPAHAVVADLPCFHLPHNERKVAEANRMLRAAARDHGLVVAPLHEVTRRQGLRGILTQFARDMFHPNDHGYAVWADAFRPALTATLRSRLLDASAALVARH
;
A
#
# COMPACT_ATOMS: atom_id res chain seq x y z
N MET A 1 -4.48 -30.83 -52.68
CA MET A 1 -3.16 -30.27 -52.31
C MET A 1 -3.30 -28.75 -52.33
N LEU A 2 -3.78 -28.07 -51.27
CA LEU A 2 -3.09 -27.74 -50.00
C LEU A 2 -1.67 -27.19 -50.22
N ALA A 3 -1.52 -25.86 -50.21
CA ALA A 3 -0.75 -25.12 -49.21
C ALA A 3 -0.71 -23.62 -49.56
N ALA A 4 -1.55 -22.82 -48.89
CA ALA A 4 -1.34 -21.39 -48.78
C ALA A 4 -0.73 -21.13 -47.38
N SER A 5 0.59 -20.92 -47.35
CA SER A 5 1.31 -20.60 -46.11
C SER A 5 1.10 -19.12 -45.78
N THR A 6 0.22 -18.85 -44.82
CA THR A 6 0.06 -17.50 -44.25
C THR A 6 1.17 -17.25 -43.22
N VAL A 7 2.10 -16.37 -43.56
CA VAL A 7 3.06 -15.80 -42.60
C VAL A 7 2.29 -14.84 -41.69
N LEU A 8 1.91 -15.31 -40.50
CA LEU A 8 1.39 -14.45 -39.43
C LEU A 8 2.56 -13.88 -38.63
N GLY A 9 2.75 -12.57 -38.77
CA GLY A 9 3.87 -11.81 -38.23
C GLY A 9 3.92 -11.76 -36.71
N THR A 10 5.16 -11.78 -36.20
CA THR A 10 5.60 -11.67 -34.80
C THR A 10 5.50 -10.25 -34.21
N PHE A 11 4.62 -9.40 -34.75
CA PHE A 11 4.60 -7.96 -34.44
C PHE A 11 4.06 -7.59 -33.05
N GLY A 12 3.39 -8.51 -32.33
CA GLY A 12 2.85 -8.24 -31.00
C GLY A 12 3.73 -8.66 -29.81
N VAL A 13 4.64 -9.62 -30.00
CA VAL A 13 5.38 -10.25 -28.88
C VAL A 13 6.67 -9.50 -28.54
N ARG A 14 7.34 -8.92 -29.55
CA ARG A 14 8.56 -8.11 -29.38
C ARG A 14 8.34 -6.86 -28.50
N PRO A 15 7.37 -5.98 -28.81
CA PRO A 15 7.18 -4.74 -28.06
C PRO A 15 6.56 -4.96 -26.67
N PHE A 16 6.01 -6.14 -26.37
CA PHE A 16 5.57 -6.54 -25.03
C PHE A 16 6.75 -7.03 -24.18
N ARG A 17 7.62 -7.88 -24.73
CA ARG A 17 8.84 -8.35 -24.04
C ARG A 17 9.82 -7.22 -23.76
N GLU A 18 10.01 -6.31 -24.72
CA GLU A 18 10.85 -5.12 -24.54
C GLU A 18 10.30 -4.22 -23.42
N ARG A 19 8.99 -3.99 -23.35
CA ARG A 19 8.34 -3.27 -22.24
C ARG A 19 8.49 -3.99 -20.90
N VAL A 20 8.37 -5.32 -20.84
CA VAL A 20 8.59 -6.08 -19.60
C VAL A 20 10.04 -5.99 -19.13
N LEU A 21 11.00 -5.91 -20.05
CA LEU A 21 12.43 -5.74 -19.72
C LEU A 21 12.76 -4.30 -19.30
N GLU A 22 12.18 -3.30 -19.96
CA GLU A 22 12.29 -1.87 -19.60
C GLU A 22 11.62 -1.57 -18.25
N ASN A 23 10.51 -2.26 -17.95
CA ASN A 23 9.88 -2.23 -16.62
C ASN A 23 10.79 -2.86 -15.56
N LYS A 24 11.45 -3.98 -15.87
CA LYS A 24 12.43 -4.60 -14.96
C LYS A 24 13.64 -3.69 -14.71
N SER A 25 14.15 -2.97 -15.71
CA SER A 25 15.26 -2.03 -15.50
C SER A 25 14.84 -0.82 -14.66
N THR A 26 13.68 -0.22 -14.95
CA THR A 26 13.16 0.92 -14.17
C THR A 26 12.86 0.54 -12.71
N LEU A 27 12.38 -0.68 -12.46
CA LEU A 27 12.21 -1.23 -11.12
C LEU A 27 13.56 -1.45 -10.43
N ASN A 28 14.53 -2.07 -11.11
CA ASN A 28 15.86 -2.32 -10.54
C ASN A 28 16.58 -1.02 -10.13
N ASP A 29 16.33 0.09 -10.81
CA ASP A 29 16.97 1.38 -10.52
C ASP A 29 16.27 2.14 -9.38
N THR A 30 14.94 2.04 -9.28
CA THR A 30 14.15 2.79 -8.27
C THR A 30 14.06 2.06 -6.92
N LEU A 31 14.07 0.73 -6.93
CA LEU A 31 13.96 -0.09 -5.72
C LEU A 31 15.05 0.22 -4.67
N PRO A 32 16.36 0.28 -5.01
CA PRO A 32 17.40 0.61 -4.04
C PRO A 32 17.27 2.06 -3.52
N VAL A 33 16.84 2.98 -4.37
CA VAL A 33 16.70 4.41 -4.04
C VAL A 33 15.55 4.60 -3.04
N HIS A 34 14.36 4.06 -3.31
CA HIS A 34 13.19 4.21 -2.45
C HIS A 34 13.41 3.51 -1.10
N SER A 35 13.93 2.27 -1.11
CA SER A 35 14.25 1.54 0.11
C SER A 35 15.31 2.26 0.95
N LYS A 36 16.37 2.81 0.33
CA LYS A 36 17.37 3.62 1.03
C LYS A 36 16.75 4.89 1.61
N TRP A 37 15.93 5.60 0.84
CA TRP A 37 15.27 6.82 1.29
C TRP A 37 14.44 6.58 2.55
N TRP A 38 13.61 5.53 2.57
CA TRP A 38 12.83 5.17 3.75
C TRP A 38 13.69 4.77 4.95
N ARG A 39 14.78 4.03 4.74
CA ARG A 39 15.73 3.69 5.82
C ARG A 39 16.43 4.91 6.41
N ASP A 40 16.74 5.91 5.58
CA ASP A 40 17.35 7.15 6.07
C ASP A 40 16.34 8.03 6.79
N HIS A 41 15.10 8.13 6.29
CA HIS A 41 14.03 8.90 6.94
C HIS A 41 13.57 8.26 8.26
N ALA A 42 13.67 6.94 8.39
CA ALA A 42 13.40 6.24 9.64
C ALA A 42 14.37 6.61 10.78
N LYS A 43 15.51 7.24 10.48
CA LYS A 43 16.48 7.73 11.48
C LYS A 43 16.19 9.14 11.98
N LEU A 44 15.31 9.88 11.29
CA LEU A 44 14.91 11.22 11.70
C LEU A 44 14.04 11.12 12.95
N ASP A 45 14.14 12.11 13.83
CA ASP A 45 13.27 12.23 14.98
C ASP A 45 11.94 12.89 14.61
N GLY A 46 10.94 12.68 15.46
CA GLY A 46 9.62 13.27 15.32
C GLY A 46 8.81 13.04 16.59
N GLU A 47 7.94 13.97 16.90
CA GLU A 47 7.05 13.91 18.06
C GLU A 47 6.01 12.80 17.95
N LEU A 48 5.61 12.45 16.73
CA LEU A 48 4.72 11.33 16.41
C LEU A 48 5.46 10.27 15.60
N LEU A 49 5.18 9.00 15.89
CA LEU A 49 5.67 7.86 15.13
C LEU A 49 4.58 7.30 14.20
N TYR A 50 4.79 7.41 12.90
CA TYR A 50 3.99 6.74 11.87
C TYR A 50 4.72 5.49 11.36
N VAL A 51 4.10 4.32 11.52
CA VAL A 51 4.60 3.05 10.97
C VAL A 51 3.71 2.55 9.83
N ALA A 52 4.31 2.16 8.71
CA ALA A 52 3.61 1.53 7.60
C ALA A 52 4.09 0.08 7.39
N ILE A 53 3.15 -0.85 7.21
CA ILE A 53 3.41 -2.23 6.75
C ILE A 53 2.84 -2.34 5.34
N GLY A 54 3.60 -2.92 4.41
CA GLY A 54 3.10 -3.08 3.05
C GLY A 54 4.11 -3.58 2.04
N ASP A 55 3.84 -3.28 0.78
CA ASP A 55 4.63 -3.72 -0.37
C ASP A 55 5.19 -2.54 -1.18
N SER A 56 5.29 -2.67 -2.51
CA SER A 56 5.84 -1.65 -3.40
C SER A 56 5.01 -0.37 -3.41
N ALA A 57 3.69 -0.46 -3.18
CA ALA A 57 2.83 0.71 -3.10
C ALA A 57 3.18 1.58 -1.88
N ALA A 58 3.44 0.93 -0.74
CA ALA A 58 3.88 1.63 0.47
C ALA A 58 5.30 2.22 0.29
N GLN A 59 6.18 1.56 -0.46
CA GLN A 59 7.50 2.12 -0.79
C GLN A 59 7.45 3.29 -1.78
N GLY A 60 6.33 3.48 -2.49
CA GLY A 60 6.16 4.52 -3.48
C GLY A 60 6.77 4.20 -4.83
N ILE A 61 6.92 2.93 -5.19
CA ILE A 61 7.44 2.57 -6.52
C ILE A 61 6.50 3.14 -7.59
N GLY A 62 7.05 3.72 -8.65
CA GLY A 62 6.27 4.41 -9.68
C GLY A 62 5.94 5.88 -9.38
N ALA A 63 6.09 6.34 -8.14
CA ALA A 63 6.03 7.75 -7.80
C ALA A 63 7.30 8.47 -8.28
N SER A 64 7.20 9.78 -8.51
CA SER A 64 8.35 10.64 -8.84
C SER A 64 9.38 10.68 -7.70
N ARG A 65 8.91 10.54 -6.45
CA ARG A 65 9.71 10.47 -5.23
C ARG A 65 9.03 9.59 -4.18
N PRO A 66 9.76 9.00 -3.22
CA PRO A 66 9.17 8.16 -2.18
C PRO A 66 8.10 8.85 -1.31
N ASP A 67 8.27 10.15 -1.03
CA ASP A 67 7.30 10.98 -0.28
C ASP A 67 6.03 11.30 -1.07
N ARG A 68 5.98 11.02 -2.37
CA ARG A 68 4.76 11.09 -3.19
C ARG A 68 3.94 9.78 -3.19
N SER A 69 4.40 8.76 -2.47
CA SER A 69 3.60 7.58 -2.14
C SER A 69 2.41 7.93 -1.26
N TYR A 70 1.45 7.01 -1.13
CA TYR A 70 0.34 7.21 -0.18
C TYR A 70 0.86 7.35 1.26
N VAL A 71 1.96 6.67 1.62
CA VAL A 71 2.56 6.78 2.97
C VAL A 71 3.10 8.19 3.20
N GLY A 72 3.80 8.75 2.21
CA GLY A 72 4.33 10.12 2.30
C GLY A 72 3.22 11.17 2.35
N VAL A 73 2.22 11.07 1.48
CA VAL A 73 1.06 11.97 1.45
C VAL A 73 0.31 11.95 2.78
N LEU A 74 0.07 10.77 3.36
CA LEU A 74 -0.58 10.66 4.67
C LEU A 74 0.31 11.20 5.80
N ALA A 75 1.63 11.06 5.71
CA ALA A 75 2.53 11.62 6.71
C ALA A 75 2.49 13.16 6.73
N ASP A 76 2.40 13.79 5.56
CA ASP A 76 2.22 15.24 5.44
C ASP A 76 0.87 15.67 6.01
N GLU A 77 -0.20 14.93 5.72
CA GLU A 77 -1.51 15.19 6.32
C GLU A 77 -1.48 15.08 7.86
N VAL A 78 -0.79 14.08 8.43
CA VAL A 78 -0.65 13.98 9.88
C VAL A 78 0.05 15.23 10.43
N ARG A 79 1.12 15.72 9.79
CA ARG A 79 1.80 16.96 10.19
C ARG A 79 0.87 18.16 10.12
N GLU A 80 0.15 18.31 9.02
CA GLU A 80 -0.78 19.44 8.81
C GLU A 80 -1.91 19.45 9.82
N VAL A 81 -2.53 18.30 10.09
CA VAL A 81 -3.67 18.18 11.01
C VAL A 81 -3.25 18.35 12.46
N THR A 82 -2.06 17.86 12.83
CA THR A 82 -1.61 17.86 14.25
C THR A 82 -0.71 19.02 14.61
N GLY A 83 -0.07 19.67 13.63
CA GLY A 83 0.98 20.66 13.86
C GLY A 83 2.29 20.07 14.43
N ARG A 84 2.40 18.74 14.51
CA ARG A 84 3.54 18.05 15.13
C ARG A 84 4.46 17.42 14.09
N SER A 85 5.73 17.35 14.42
CA SER A 85 6.71 16.62 13.61
C SER A 85 6.41 15.11 13.60
N VAL A 86 6.59 14.47 12.44
CA VAL A 86 6.28 13.03 12.26
C VAL A 86 7.51 12.29 11.78
N ARG A 87 7.95 11.31 12.57
CA ARG A 87 8.92 10.29 12.18
C ARG A 87 8.18 9.17 11.48
N VAL A 88 8.63 8.82 10.27
CA VAL A 88 8.02 7.73 9.49
C VAL A 88 8.95 6.52 9.46
N VAL A 89 8.47 5.38 9.92
CA VAL A 89 9.13 4.08 9.79
C VAL A 89 8.32 3.21 8.84
N ASN A 90 8.70 3.26 7.57
CA ASN A 90 8.07 2.45 6.54
C ASN A 90 8.76 1.07 6.48
N LEU A 91 8.09 0.03 7.00
CA LEU A 91 8.61 -1.33 7.07
C LEU A 91 8.40 -2.11 5.76
N SER A 92 7.70 -1.52 4.79
CA SER A 92 7.34 -2.18 3.55
C SER A 92 8.54 -2.69 2.76
N VAL A 93 8.29 -3.76 2.01
CA VAL A 93 9.25 -4.40 1.12
C VAL A 93 8.58 -4.62 -0.23
N SER A 94 9.12 -4.04 -1.31
CA SER A 94 8.57 -4.24 -2.65
C SER A 94 8.46 -5.72 -3.02
N GLY A 95 7.32 -6.08 -3.61
CA GLY A 95 6.99 -7.47 -3.95
C GLY A 95 6.61 -8.34 -2.75
N ALA A 96 6.52 -7.80 -1.53
CA ALA A 96 6.13 -8.58 -0.37
C ALA A 96 4.71 -9.14 -0.52
N THR A 97 4.57 -10.44 -0.26
CA THR A 97 3.29 -11.09 0.03
C THR A 97 2.98 -10.99 1.52
N THR A 98 1.77 -11.40 1.92
CA THR A 98 1.41 -11.52 3.34
C THR A 98 2.38 -12.42 4.12
N THR A 99 2.87 -13.50 3.51
CA THR A 99 3.87 -14.40 4.11
C THR A 99 5.17 -13.65 4.42
N LEU A 100 5.64 -12.82 3.48
CA LEU A 100 6.86 -12.04 3.66
C LEU A 100 6.67 -10.93 4.69
N ALA A 101 5.50 -10.31 4.74
CA ALA A 101 5.17 -9.33 5.78
C ALA A 101 5.20 -9.96 7.18
N VAL A 102 4.65 -11.18 7.34
CA VAL A 102 4.73 -11.92 8.60
C VAL A 102 6.17 -12.23 8.98
N ARG A 103 6.99 -12.66 8.02
CA ARG A 103 8.39 -13.05 8.26
C ARG A 103 9.29 -11.86 8.59
N ASP A 104 9.18 -10.76 7.83
CA ASP A 104 10.19 -9.70 7.80
C ASP A 104 9.74 -8.39 8.44
N GLN A 105 8.45 -8.08 8.38
CA GLN A 105 7.92 -6.78 8.81
C GLN A 105 7.36 -6.85 10.25
N LEU A 106 6.60 -7.90 10.59
CA LEU A 106 6.03 -8.06 11.94
C LEU A 106 7.09 -8.10 13.06
N PRO A 107 8.21 -8.84 12.96
CA PRO A 107 9.21 -8.85 14.02
C PRO A 107 9.77 -7.45 14.31
N ARG A 108 9.90 -6.62 13.26
CA ARG A 108 10.37 -5.23 13.39
C ARG A 108 9.29 -4.32 13.96
N PHE A 109 8.02 -4.56 13.62
CA PHE A 109 6.88 -3.82 14.14
C PHE A 109 6.74 -3.94 15.67
N ARG A 110 6.96 -5.13 16.25
CA ARG A 110 6.82 -5.40 17.70
C ARG A 110 7.68 -4.49 18.59
N GLY A 111 8.81 -4.02 18.09
CA GLY A 111 9.72 -3.10 18.80
C GLY A 111 9.26 -1.64 18.79
N LEU A 112 8.18 -1.31 18.08
CA LEU A 112 7.71 0.05 17.88
C LEU A 112 6.47 0.35 18.73
N ARG A 113 6.22 1.64 18.97
CA ARG A 113 5.02 2.15 19.65
C ARG A 113 4.42 3.28 18.81
N PRO A 114 3.74 2.93 17.70
CA PRO A 114 3.28 3.92 16.73
C PRO A 114 2.03 4.69 17.18
N ASP A 115 2.02 5.99 16.92
CA ASP A 115 0.85 6.85 17.03
C ASP A 115 -0.07 6.73 15.81
N VAL A 116 0.50 6.43 14.64
CA VAL A 116 -0.22 6.22 13.39
C VAL A 116 0.26 4.92 12.75
N VAL A 117 -0.69 4.08 12.30
CA VAL A 117 -0.38 2.84 11.58
C VAL A 117 -1.24 2.71 10.35
N THR A 118 -0.60 2.44 9.21
CA THR A 118 -1.30 2.01 7.99
C THR A 118 -0.77 0.66 7.51
N VAL A 119 -1.67 -0.16 6.98
CA VAL A 119 -1.31 -1.46 6.40
C VAL A 119 -1.96 -1.61 5.04
N ALA A 120 -1.15 -1.80 4.00
CA ALA A 120 -1.59 -2.16 2.65
C ALA A 120 -0.72 -3.31 2.14
N ILE A 121 -1.20 -4.54 2.28
CA ILE A 121 -0.46 -5.76 1.92
C ILE A 121 -1.42 -6.80 1.36
N GLY A 122 -0.93 -7.63 0.45
CA GLY A 122 -1.70 -8.75 -0.10
C GLY A 122 -1.89 -8.70 -1.61
N ALA A 123 -1.59 -7.56 -2.26
CA ALA A 123 -1.71 -7.43 -3.71
C ALA A 123 -0.83 -8.47 -4.46
N ASN A 124 0.39 -8.71 -3.95
CA ASN A 124 1.31 -9.69 -4.56
C ASN A 124 0.85 -11.14 -4.38
N ASP A 125 0.03 -11.46 -3.38
CA ASP A 125 -0.51 -12.81 -3.16
C ASP A 125 -1.44 -13.24 -4.31
N ILE A 126 -2.00 -12.30 -5.08
CA ILE A 126 -2.90 -12.58 -6.21
C ILE A 126 -2.18 -13.33 -7.35
N ALA A 127 -0.87 -13.11 -7.50
CA ALA A 127 -0.05 -13.77 -8.52
C ALA A 127 -0.02 -15.29 -8.31
N GLU A 128 0.18 -15.72 -7.05
CA GLU A 128 0.23 -17.12 -6.63
C GLU A 128 -0.79 -17.36 -5.50
N TRP A 129 -2.08 -17.27 -5.87
CA TRP A 129 -3.19 -17.24 -4.91
C TRP A 129 -3.31 -18.51 -4.07
N ASN A 130 -3.13 -18.36 -2.76
CA ASN A 130 -3.39 -19.39 -1.75
C ASN A 130 -4.27 -18.80 -0.64
N PRO A 131 -5.60 -19.04 -0.67
CA PRO A 131 -6.53 -18.40 0.26
C PRO A 131 -6.29 -18.78 1.72
N ALA A 132 -5.91 -20.03 1.99
CA ALA A 132 -5.65 -20.50 3.36
C ALA A 132 -4.40 -19.86 3.96
N ALA A 133 -3.35 -19.67 3.14
CA ALA A 133 -2.16 -18.94 3.57
C ALA A 133 -2.46 -17.46 3.78
N PHE A 134 -3.18 -16.84 2.85
CA PHE A 134 -3.56 -15.43 2.92
C PHE A 134 -4.35 -15.12 4.20
N ASP A 135 -5.43 -15.86 4.47
CA ASP A 135 -6.27 -15.63 5.66
C ASP A 135 -5.48 -15.78 6.96
N ARG A 136 -4.70 -16.86 7.09
CA ARG A 136 -3.83 -17.08 8.26
C ARG A 136 -2.85 -15.91 8.46
N ASN A 137 -2.17 -15.50 7.39
CA ASN A 137 -1.16 -14.45 7.49
C ASN A 137 -1.77 -13.09 7.80
N ILE A 138 -2.90 -12.72 7.17
CA ILE A 138 -3.61 -11.47 7.47
C ILE A 138 -4.06 -11.43 8.93
N ARG A 139 -4.62 -12.53 9.45
CA ARG A 139 -4.98 -12.64 10.86
C ARG A 139 -3.76 -12.48 11.78
N SER A 140 -2.62 -13.10 11.44
CA SER A 140 -1.38 -12.90 12.18
C SER A 140 -0.91 -11.44 12.16
N ILE A 141 -0.99 -10.77 11.02
CA ILE A 141 -0.62 -9.35 10.91
C ILE A 141 -1.55 -8.50 11.78
N PHE A 142 -2.87 -8.68 11.63
CA PHE A 142 -3.87 -7.84 12.29
C PHE A 142 -3.92 -8.04 13.81
N ALA A 143 -3.62 -9.24 14.30
CA ALA A 143 -3.52 -9.53 15.73
C ALA A 143 -2.42 -8.73 16.45
N GLU A 144 -1.40 -8.24 15.72
CA GLU A 144 -0.31 -7.45 16.30
C GLU A 144 -0.54 -5.94 16.18
N LEU A 145 -1.56 -5.51 15.42
CA LEU A 145 -1.82 -4.09 15.21
C LEU A 145 -2.56 -3.48 16.41
N PRO A 146 -2.25 -2.22 16.77
CA PRO A 146 -3.04 -1.51 17.74
C PRO A 146 -4.42 -1.14 17.15
N ALA A 147 -5.44 -0.97 18.01
CA ALA A 147 -6.82 -0.75 17.58
C ALA A 147 -7.04 0.48 16.67
N HIS A 148 -6.11 1.44 16.68
CA HIS A 148 -6.16 2.64 15.84
C HIS A 148 -5.52 2.48 14.46
N ALA A 149 -4.99 1.30 14.14
CA ALA A 149 -4.43 1.04 12.84
C ALA A 149 -5.51 1.06 11.75
N VAL A 150 -5.19 1.67 10.61
CA VAL A 150 -6.03 1.66 9.42
C VAL A 150 -5.47 0.67 8.42
N VAL A 151 -6.23 -0.38 8.11
CA VAL A 151 -5.83 -1.40 7.14
C VAL A 151 -6.58 -1.16 5.83
N ALA A 152 -5.95 -1.31 4.67
CA ALA A 152 -6.65 -1.25 3.38
C ALA A 152 -7.03 -2.64 2.90
N ASP A 153 -8.18 -2.74 2.24
CA ASP A 153 -8.43 -3.88 1.37
C ASP A 153 -7.61 -3.77 0.07
N LEU A 154 -7.51 -4.84 -0.70
CA LEU A 154 -6.70 -4.84 -1.92
C LEU A 154 -7.31 -3.90 -2.97
N PRO A 155 -6.47 -3.18 -3.74
CA PRO A 155 -6.94 -2.29 -4.79
C PRO A 155 -7.64 -3.05 -5.93
N CYS A 156 -8.33 -2.33 -6.81
CA CYS A 156 -8.89 -2.89 -8.03
C CYS A 156 -7.77 -3.22 -9.04
N PHE A 157 -7.77 -4.45 -9.57
CA PHE A 157 -6.82 -4.94 -10.58
C PHE A 157 -7.38 -4.83 -12.01
N HIS A 158 -8.67 -4.49 -12.16
CA HIS A 158 -9.39 -4.30 -13.43
C HIS A 158 -9.49 -5.52 -14.35
N LEU A 159 -8.73 -6.60 -14.12
CA LEU A 159 -8.76 -7.84 -14.88
C LEU A 159 -9.72 -8.86 -14.24
N PRO A 160 -10.73 -9.41 -14.97
CA PRO A 160 -11.79 -10.23 -14.38
C PRO A 160 -11.29 -11.45 -13.57
N HIS A 161 -10.23 -12.13 -14.01
CA HIS A 161 -9.67 -13.27 -13.28
C HIS A 161 -9.03 -12.86 -11.95
N ASN A 162 -8.31 -11.74 -11.93
CA ASN A 162 -7.70 -11.20 -10.72
C ASN A 162 -8.78 -10.66 -9.76
N GLU A 163 -9.81 -10.00 -10.29
CA GLU A 163 -10.92 -9.48 -9.48
C GLU A 163 -11.67 -10.56 -8.69
N ARG A 164 -11.76 -11.80 -9.19
CA ARG A 164 -12.33 -12.92 -8.43
C ARG A 164 -11.51 -13.24 -7.18
N LYS A 165 -10.18 -13.30 -7.34
CA LYS A 165 -9.23 -13.53 -6.23
C LYS A 165 -9.24 -12.36 -5.25
N VAL A 166 -9.22 -11.12 -5.76
CA VAL A 166 -9.30 -9.89 -4.96
C VAL A 166 -10.59 -9.83 -4.16
N ALA A 167 -11.73 -10.19 -4.74
CA ALA A 167 -13.00 -10.23 -4.02
C ALA A 167 -12.99 -11.27 -2.88
N GLU A 168 -12.35 -12.42 -3.08
CA GLU A 168 -12.15 -13.42 -2.02
C GLU A 168 -11.21 -12.91 -0.92
N ALA A 169 -10.05 -12.37 -1.30
CA ALA A 169 -9.08 -11.76 -0.40
C ALA A 169 -9.70 -10.66 0.46
N ASN A 170 -10.46 -9.75 -0.15
CA ASN A 170 -11.09 -8.63 0.54
C ASN A 170 -12.19 -9.09 1.51
N ARG A 171 -12.90 -10.20 1.22
CA ARG A 171 -13.83 -10.80 2.19
C ARG A 171 -13.09 -11.32 3.42
N MET A 172 -12.00 -12.04 3.23
CA MET A 172 -11.16 -12.60 4.31
C MET A 172 -10.53 -11.48 5.15
N LEU A 173 -9.93 -10.50 4.49
CA LEU A 173 -9.31 -9.34 5.13
C LEU A 173 -10.32 -8.55 5.96
N ARG A 174 -11.50 -8.24 5.39
CA ARG A 174 -12.56 -7.52 6.13
C ARG A 174 -13.12 -8.33 7.29
N ALA A 175 -13.15 -9.67 7.20
CA ALA A 175 -13.52 -10.52 8.32
C ALA A 175 -12.47 -10.45 9.44
N ALA A 176 -11.19 -10.64 9.13
CA ALA A 176 -10.11 -10.52 10.09
C ALA A 176 -10.06 -9.12 10.74
N ALA A 177 -10.25 -8.05 9.96
CA ALA A 177 -10.29 -6.69 10.49
C ALA A 177 -11.43 -6.51 11.51
N ARG A 178 -12.62 -7.04 11.24
CA ARG A 178 -13.74 -7.02 12.20
C ARG A 178 -13.42 -7.78 13.48
N ASP A 179 -12.80 -8.95 13.38
CA ASP A 179 -12.43 -9.78 14.54
C ASP A 179 -11.45 -9.05 15.48
N HIS A 180 -10.65 -8.12 14.94
CA HIS A 180 -9.68 -7.31 15.68
C HIS A 180 -10.14 -5.85 15.93
N GLY A 181 -11.37 -5.48 15.54
CA GLY A 181 -11.89 -4.13 15.71
C GLY A 181 -11.17 -3.05 14.89
N LEU A 182 -10.52 -3.43 13.78
CA LEU A 182 -9.75 -2.54 12.92
C LEU A 182 -10.63 -1.86 11.86
N VAL A 183 -10.29 -0.62 11.53
CA VAL A 183 -10.95 0.14 10.47
C VAL A 183 -10.35 -0.23 9.11
N VAL A 184 -11.22 -0.53 8.14
CA VAL A 184 -10.81 -0.88 6.77
C VAL A 184 -10.98 0.33 5.84
N ALA A 185 -9.88 0.83 5.29
CA ALA A 185 -9.87 1.79 4.19
C ALA A 185 -10.42 1.13 2.91
N PRO A 186 -11.42 1.73 2.22
CA PRO A 186 -12.08 1.14 1.06
C PRO A 186 -11.27 1.35 -0.24
N LEU A 187 -10.03 0.89 -0.26
CA LEU A 187 -9.10 1.08 -1.37
C LEU A 187 -9.60 0.45 -2.68
N HIS A 188 -10.20 -0.75 -2.62
CA HIS A 188 -10.81 -1.40 -3.80
C HIS A 188 -11.83 -0.51 -4.48
N GLU A 189 -12.75 0.03 -3.69
CA GLU A 189 -13.85 0.85 -4.19
C GLU A 189 -13.33 2.18 -4.74
N VAL A 190 -12.43 2.84 -4.01
CA VAL A 190 -11.86 4.13 -4.41
C VAL A 190 -11.06 4.02 -5.71
N THR A 191 -10.25 2.97 -5.85
CA THR A 191 -9.47 2.71 -7.08
C THR A 191 -10.37 2.26 -8.24
N ARG A 192 -11.39 1.42 -7.99
CA ARG A 192 -12.36 1.01 -9.01
C ARG A 192 -13.13 2.18 -9.61
N ARG A 193 -13.53 3.15 -8.78
CA ARG A 193 -14.29 4.35 -9.20
C ARG A 193 -13.55 5.24 -10.19
N GLN A 194 -12.22 5.14 -10.27
CA GLN A 194 -11.41 5.92 -11.22
C GLN A 194 -11.64 5.51 -12.69
N GLY A 195 -12.12 4.28 -12.91
CA GLY A 195 -12.50 3.77 -14.23
C GLY A 195 -11.38 3.83 -15.27
N LEU A 196 -11.77 3.87 -16.56
CA LEU A 196 -10.82 3.89 -17.68
C LEU A 196 -9.88 5.10 -17.63
N ARG A 197 -10.36 6.27 -17.17
CA ARG A 197 -9.52 7.46 -17.04
C ARG A 197 -8.40 7.21 -16.03
N GLY A 198 -8.71 6.62 -14.87
CA GLY A 198 -7.71 6.25 -13.88
C GLY A 198 -6.67 5.29 -14.43
N ILE A 199 -7.09 4.24 -15.14
CA ILE A 199 -6.19 3.26 -15.77
C ILE A 199 -5.18 3.95 -16.71
N LEU A 200 -5.61 4.99 -17.42
CA LEU A 200 -4.75 5.71 -18.37
C LEU A 200 -3.84 6.77 -17.71
N THR A 201 -4.21 7.32 -16.56
CA THR A 201 -3.53 8.50 -16.00
C THR A 201 -2.88 8.29 -14.62
N GLN A 202 -3.18 7.20 -13.92
CA GLN A 202 -2.79 7.00 -12.52
C GLN A 202 -1.72 5.93 -12.32
N PHE A 203 -1.22 5.33 -13.40
CA PHE A 203 -0.14 4.36 -13.38
C PHE A 203 1.18 4.97 -13.85
N ALA A 204 2.28 4.45 -13.32
CA ALA A 204 3.62 4.75 -13.81
C ALA A 204 3.85 4.15 -15.20
N ARG A 205 5.03 4.40 -15.78
CA ARG A 205 5.39 3.88 -17.12
C ARG A 205 5.32 2.35 -17.20
N ASP A 206 5.44 1.67 -16.06
CA ASP A 206 5.33 0.21 -15.97
C ASP A 206 3.91 -0.34 -16.07
N MET A 207 2.88 0.53 -16.10
CA MET A 207 1.46 0.19 -16.17
C MET A 207 0.97 -0.72 -15.03
N PHE A 208 1.72 -0.77 -13.92
CA PHE A 208 1.43 -1.64 -12.78
C PHE A 208 1.42 -0.85 -11.46
N HIS A 209 2.45 -0.04 -11.21
CA HIS A 209 2.51 0.77 -10.00
C HIS A 209 1.76 2.10 -10.17
N PRO A 210 1.17 2.65 -9.09
CA PRO A 210 0.63 4.00 -9.12
C PRO A 210 1.73 5.04 -9.42
N ASN A 211 1.37 6.11 -10.12
CA ASN A 211 2.16 7.34 -10.15
C ASN A 211 1.69 8.30 -9.04
N ASP A 212 2.22 9.52 -8.99
CA ASP A 212 1.85 10.52 -7.97
C ASP A 212 0.33 10.76 -7.87
N HIS A 213 -0.39 10.80 -9.00
CA HIS A 213 -1.85 10.95 -9.00
C HIS A 213 -2.54 9.69 -8.47
N GLY A 214 -2.06 8.50 -8.84
CA GLY A 214 -2.57 7.25 -8.30
C GLY A 214 -2.35 7.13 -6.79
N TYR A 215 -1.20 7.57 -6.28
CA TYR A 215 -0.92 7.56 -4.85
C TYR A 215 -1.75 8.58 -4.06
N ALA A 216 -2.10 9.72 -4.66
CA ALA A 216 -3.09 10.63 -4.07
C ALA A 216 -4.46 9.93 -3.89
N VAL A 217 -4.91 9.18 -4.90
CA VAL A 217 -6.14 8.37 -4.82
C VAL A 217 -6.05 7.29 -3.74
N TRP A 218 -4.90 6.63 -3.62
CA TRP A 218 -4.67 5.68 -2.53
C TRP A 218 -4.75 6.36 -1.17
N ALA A 219 -4.10 7.50 -0.99
CA ALA A 219 -4.17 8.26 0.26
C ALA A 219 -5.61 8.66 0.60
N ASP A 220 -6.42 9.06 -0.39
CA ASP A 220 -7.83 9.41 -0.20
C ASP A 220 -8.68 8.24 0.32
N ALA A 221 -8.31 6.99 0.05
CA ALA A 221 -8.97 5.83 0.65
C ALA A 221 -8.71 5.73 2.17
N PHE A 222 -7.52 6.08 2.64
CA PHE A 222 -7.17 6.06 4.06
C PHE A 222 -7.66 7.30 4.80
N ARG A 223 -7.71 8.44 4.11
CA ARG A 223 -7.91 9.77 4.68
C ARG A 223 -9.05 9.85 5.69
N PRO A 224 -10.29 9.39 5.40
CA PRO A 224 -11.39 9.53 6.36
C PRO A 224 -11.13 8.81 7.68
N ALA A 225 -10.59 7.59 7.61
CA ALA A 225 -10.28 6.79 8.79
C ALA A 225 -9.09 7.38 9.57
N LEU A 226 -8.06 7.83 8.86
CA LEU A 226 -6.90 8.47 9.48
C LEU A 226 -7.30 9.74 10.22
N THR A 227 -8.02 10.67 9.58
CA THR A 227 -8.46 11.92 10.21
C THR A 227 -9.32 11.66 11.46
N ALA A 228 -10.21 10.67 11.42
CA ALA A 228 -11.03 10.30 12.58
C ALA A 228 -10.17 9.79 13.76
N THR A 229 -9.15 8.97 13.46
CA THR A 229 -8.18 8.50 14.46
C THR A 229 -7.37 9.66 15.05
N LEU A 230 -6.87 10.57 14.22
CA LEU A 230 -6.07 11.71 14.68
C LEU A 230 -6.88 12.63 15.62
N ARG A 231 -8.13 12.93 15.27
CA ARG A 231 -9.03 13.75 16.09
C ARG A 231 -9.28 13.13 17.46
N SER A 232 -9.77 11.89 17.47
CA SER A 232 -10.18 11.19 18.70
C SER A 232 -9.01 10.91 19.66
N ARG A 233 -7.78 10.77 19.16
CA ARG A 233 -6.65 10.30 19.97
C ARG A 233 -5.56 11.32 20.23
N LEU A 234 -5.26 12.17 19.26
CA LEU A 234 -4.10 13.06 19.33
C LEU A 234 -4.50 14.51 19.56
N LEU A 235 -5.64 14.94 19.03
CA LEU A 235 -6.14 16.30 19.23
C LEU A 235 -6.96 16.43 20.53
N ASP A 236 -7.91 15.52 20.76
CA ASP A 236 -8.77 15.58 21.96
C ASP A 236 -7.98 15.34 23.26
N ALA A 237 -6.99 14.45 23.21
CA ALA A 237 -6.09 14.20 24.35
C ALA A 237 -5.21 15.44 24.67
N SER A 238 -4.80 16.19 23.65
CA SER A 238 -4.01 17.42 23.84
C SER A 238 -4.87 18.54 24.43
N ALA A 239 -6.11 18.71 23.96
CA ALA A 239 -7.05 19.68 24.51
C ALA A 239 -7.40 19.40 25.98
N ALA A 240 -7.59 18.12 26.34
CA ALA A 240 -7.87 17.71 27.73
C ALA A 240 -6.69 17.96 28.68
N LEU A 241 -5.45 17.95 28.17
CA LEU A 241 -4.25 18.24 28.97
C LEU A 241 -4.10 19.76 29.22
N VAL A 242 -4.38 20.59 28.20
CA VAL A 242 -4.33 22.06 28.32
C VAL A 242 -5.42 22.59 29.25
N ALA A 243 -6.63 22.03 29.23
CA ALA A 243 -7.74 22.49 30.07
C ALA A 243 -7.58 22.16 31.58
N ARG A 244 -6.57 21.40 31.97
CA ARG A 244 -6.26 21.04 33.37
C ARG A 244 -5.16 21.91 33.99
N HIS A 245 -4.60 22.84 33.23
CA HIS A 245 -3.64 23.85 33.67
C HIS A 245 -4.26 25.25 33.61
#